data_AF-A0A7W0LR07-F1
#
_entry.id   AF-A0A7W0LR07-F1
#
_cell.length_a   1.000
_cell.length_b   1.000
_cell.length_c   1.000
_cell.angle_alpha   90.00
_cell.angle_beta   90.00
_cell.angle_gamma   90.00
#
_symmetry.space_group_name_H-M   'P 1'
#
loop_
_entity.id
_entity.type
_entity.pdbx_description
1 polymer ?
#
loop_
_entity_poly.entity_id
_entity_poly.type
_entity_poly.pdbx_seq_one_letter_code
_entity_poly.pdbx_strand_id
1 'polypeptide(L)'
;MSDFSLALNEDQLTIQKWVHDFAETVVRPAAHEWDEREEFPYPIVEEAAKIGLYSFDFFANAMLGDPSGLTLVLALEELFWGDAGIGLSIFGSGLAAAGISGQGTPEQTMEWVPQCFSYENGKLGL
;
A
#
# COMPACT_ATOMS: atom_id res chain seq x y z
N MET A 1 -16.24 -14.71 -20.26
CA MET A 1 -15.14 -15.25 -19.46
C MET A 1 -13.90 -15.09 -20.31
N SER A 2 -12.96 -14.23 -19.91
CA SER A 2 -11.61 -14.26 -20.47
C SER A 2 -10.97 -15.58 -20.05
N ASP A 3 -10.24 -16.22 -20.96
CA ASP A 3 -9.47 -17.42 -20.66
C ASP A 3 -8.42 -17.13 -19.57
N PHE A 4 -8.10 -18.15 -18.77
CA PHE A 4 -7.04 -18.05 -17.76
C PHE A 4 -5.69 -17.70 -18.40
N SER A 5 -4.99 -16.71 -17.84
CA SER A 5 -3.67 -16.25 -18.28
C SER A 5 -2.77 -15.98 -17.08
N LEU A 6 -1.48 -16.29 -17.22
CA LEU A 6 -0.44 -15.94 -16.25
C LEU A 6 0.25 -14.60 -16.56
N ALA A 7 -0.07 -14.00 -17.70
CA ALA A 7 0.51 -12.71 -18.07
C ALA A 7 -0.17 -11.58 -17.30
N LEU A 8 0.64 -10.69 -16.73
CA LEU A 8 0.16 -9.43 -16.17
C LEU A 8 -0.33 -8.50 -17.28
N ASN A 9 -1.35 -7.71 -16.99
CA ASN A 9 -1.81 -6.65 -17.90
C ASN A 9 -0.94 -5.39 -17.77
N GLU A 10 -1.18 -4.40 -18.65
CA GLU A 10 -0.37 -3.17 -18.69
C GLU A 10 -0.46 -2.34 -17.40
N ASP A 11 -1.63 -2.29 -16.76
CA ASP A 11 -1.83 -1.57 -15.50
C ASP A 11 -1.05 -2.25 -14.35
N GLN A 12 -1.11 -3.58 -14.28
CA GLN A 12 -0.36 -4.39 -13.32
C GLN A 12 1.16 -4.25 -13.49
N LEU A 13 1.66 -4.26 -14.73
CA LEU A 13 3.08 -4.02 -15.01
C LEU A 13 3.51 -2.60 -14.65
N THR A 14 2.63 -1.62 -14.86
CA THR A 14 2.89 -0.23 -14.50
C THR A 14 2.99 -0.05 -12.99
N ILE A 15 2.03 -0.63 -12.24
CA ILE A 15 2.04 -0.59 -10.77
C ILE A 15 3.25 -1.34 -10.22
N GLN A 16 3.54 -2.54 -10.73
CA GLN A 16 4.72 -3.31 -10.32
C GLN A 16 5.99 -2.48 -10.47
N LYS A 17 6.24 -1.92 -11.65
CA LYS A 17 7.43 -1.11 -11.89
C LYS A 17 7.49 0.11 -10.98
N TRP A 18 6.38 0.83 -10.84
CA TRP A 18 6.33 2.04 -10.02
C TRP A 18 6.63 1.76 -8.55
N VAL A 19 6.07 0.69 -7.99
CA VAL A 19 6.34 0.31 -6.60
C VAL A 19 7.75 -0.25 -6.44
N HIS A 20 8.28 -0.99 -7.42
CA HIS A 20 9.67 -1.44 -7.42
C HIS A 20 10.64 -0.26 -7.42
N ASP A 21 10.41 0.75 -8.24
CA ASP A 21 11.25 1.95 -8.30
C ASP A 21 11.28 2.66 -6.92
N PHE A 22 10.14 2.76 -6.23
CA PHE A 22 10.08 3.30 -4.87
C PHE A 22 10.81 2.40 -3.85
N ALA A 23 10.61 1.09 -3.94
CA ALA A 23 11.26 0.12 -3.06
C ALA A 23 12.79 0.14 -3.21
N GLU A 24 13.30 0.19 -4.44
CA GLU A 24 14.73 0.24 -4.74
C GLU A 24 15.38 1.55 -4.30
N THR A 25 14.70 2.68 -4.53
CA THR A 25 15.31 4.01 -4.33
C THR A 25 15.10 4.59 -2.94
N VAL A 26 14.04 4.20 -2.23
CA VAL A 26 13.66 4.78 -0.93
C VAL A 26 13.71 3.74 0.18
N VAL A 27 13.06 2.59 0.00
CA VAL A 27 12.86 1.60 1.08
C VAL A 27 14.13 0.80 1.36
N ARG A 28 14.70 0.17 0.33
CA ARG A 28 15.86 -0.72 0.46
C ARG A 28 17.11 -0.02 1.03
N PRO A 29 17.45 1.22 0.62
CA PRO A 29 18.59 1.92 1.20
C PRO A 29 18.41 2.27 2.67
N ALA A 30 17.16 2.46 3.12
CA ALA A 30 16.81 2.78 4.50
C ALA A 30 16.72 1.53 5.41
N ALA A 31 16.46 0.35 4.84
CA ALA A 31 16.14 -0.88 5.58
C ALA A 31 17.02 -1.14 6.81
N HIS A 32 18.35 -1.15 6.63
CA HIS A 32 19.29 -1.45 7.72
C HIS A 32 19.29 -0.39 8.83
N GLU A 33 19.18 0.89 8.48
CA GLU A 33 19.16 1.96 9.49
C GLU A 33 17.88 1.87 10.34
N TRP A 34 16.74 1.58 9.70
CA TRP A 34 15.46 1.51 10.41
C TRP A 34 15.29 0.22 11.22
N ASP A 35 15.88 -0.88 10.76
CA ASP A 35 15.97 -2.13 11.54
C ASP A 35 16.75 -1.90 12.85
N GLU A 36 17.93 -1.29 12.78
CA GLU A 36 18.75 -0.97 13.97
C GLU A 36 18.10 0.05 14.91
N ARG A 37 17.31 0.99 14.37
CA ARG A 37 16.64 2.03 15.18
C ARG A 37 15.39 1.52 15.89
N GLU A 38 14.73 0.47 15.39
CA GLU A 38 13.45 -0.03 15.88
C GLU A 38 12.36 1.07 15.98
N GLU A 39 12.42 2.07 15.10
CA GLU A 39 11.54 3.24 15.11
C GLU A 39 10.56 3.22 13.93
N PHE A 40 9.38 3.81 14.13
CA PHE A 40 8.40 3.94 13.04
C PHE A 40 8.94 4.87 11.93
N PRO A 41 8.91 4.45 10.65
CA PRO A 41 9.54 5.16 9.54
C PRO A 41 8.71 6.34 9.01
N TYR A 42 8.35 7.30 9.88
CA TYR A 42 7.54 8.48 9.50
C TYR A 42 8.00 9.15 8.19
N PRO A 43 9.30 9.46 7.98
CA PRO A 43 9.72 10.12 6.74
C PRO A 43 9.42 9.31 5.48
N ILE A 44 9.55 7.98 5.55
CA ILE A 44 9.34 7.10 4.40
C ILE A 44 7.84 6.93 4.12
N VAL A 45 7.03 6.80 5.17
CA VAL A 45 5.57 6.71 5.02
C VAL A 45 5.00 8.03 4.48
N GLU A 46 5.54 9.18 4.89
CA GLU A 46 5.20 10.48 4.30
C GLU A 46 5.57 10.56 2.81
N GLU A 47 6.73 10.06 2.39
CA GLU A 47 7.07 9.98 0.96
C GLU A 47 6.12 9.05 0.20
N ALA A 48 5.76 7.89 0.77
CA ALA A 48 4.77 6.99 0.19
C ALA A 48 3.40 7.66 0.04
N ALA A 49 2.98 8.49 1.01
CA ALA A 49 1.75 9.26 0.94
C ALA A 49 1.80 10.36 -0.14
N LYS A 50 2.92 11.07 -0.27
CA LYS A 50 3.12 12.12 -1.29
C LYS A 50 3.02 11.59 -2.71
N ILE A 51 3.52 10.38 -2.96
CA ILE A 51 3.41 9.74 -4.28
C ILE A 51 2.06 9.04 -4.50
N GLY A 52 1.21 8.96 -3.47
CA GLY A 52 -0.11 8.34 -3.53
C GLY A 52 -0.12 6.84 -3.27
N LEU A 53 1.03 6.22 -2.98
CA LEU A 53 1.12 4.80 -2.62
C LEU A 53 0.44 4.50 -1.28
N TYR A 54 0.49 5.46 -0.35
CA TYR A 54 -0.33 5.47 0.86
C TYR A 54 -1.52 6.41 0.67
N SER A 55 -2.60 5.91 0.06
CA SER A 55 -3.83 6.68 -0.16
C SER A 55 -5.06 5.77 -0.25
N PHE A 56 -6.22 6.28 0.15
CA PHE A 56 -7.47 5.54 0.00
C PHE A 56 -7.75 5.17 -1.47
N ASP A 57 -7.45 6.09 -2.40
CA ASP A 57 -7.67 5.87 -3.83
C ASP A 57 -6.83 4.70 -4.38
N PHE A 58 -5.56 4.61 -4.00
CA PHE A 58 -4.70 3.49 -4.38
C PHE A 58 -5.26 2.16 -3.89
N PHE A 59 -5.62 2.08 -2.61
CA PHE A 59 -6.16 0.86 -2.02
C PHE A 59 -7.52 0.47 -2.62
N ALA A 60 -8.41 1.43 -2.81
CA ALA A 60 -9.70 1.20 -3.45
C ALA A 60 -9.52 0.68 -4.89
N ASN A 61 -8.61 1.27 -5.66
CA ASN A 61 -8.31 0.81 -7.02
C ASN A 61 -7.68 -0.59 -7.03
N ALA A 62 -6.70 -0.85 -6.15
CA ALA A 62 -6.02 -2.12 -6.07
C ALA A 62 -6.93 -3.28 -5.61
N MET A 63 -7.92 -2.99 -4.75
CA MET A 63 -8.84 -4.00 -4.21
C MET A 63 -10.11 -4.19 -5.05
N LEU A 64 -10.66 -3.11 -5.63
CA LEU A 64 -11.97 -3.13 -6.31
C LEU A 64 -11.84 -2.97 -7.82
N GLY A 65 -10.76 -2.36 -8.30
CA GLY A 65 -10.54 -2.03 -9.71
C GLY A 65 -9.89 -3.16 -10.53
N ASP A 66 -9.25 -4.13 -9.88
CA ASP A 66 -8.66 -5.30 -10.53
C ASP A 66 -9.47 -6.57 -10.24
N PRO A 67 -10.26 -7.09 -11.20
CA PRO A 67 -11.03 -8.32 -11.05
C PRO A 67 -10.18 -9.57 -10.78
N SER A 68 -8.88 -9.54 -11.08
CA SER A 68 -7.97 -10.65 -10.78
C SER A 68 -7.45 -10.63 -9.33
N GLY A 69 -7.56 -9.48 -8.65
CA GLY A 69 -7.02 -9.26 -7.31
C GLY A 69 -5.49 -9.27 -7.22
N LEU A 70 -4.78 -9.24 -8.35
CA LEU A 70 -3.32 -9.33 -8.38
C LEU A 70 -2.65 -7.99 -8.11
N THR A 71 -3.27 -6.87 -8.49
CA THR A 71 -2.69 -5.52 -8.34
C THR A 71 -2.19 -5.25 -6.93
N LEU A 72 -3.00 -5.55 -5.90
CA LEU A 72 -2.57 -5.34 -4.52
C LEU A 72 -1.40 -6.24 -4.14
N VAL A 73 -1.44 -7.51 -4.56
CA VAL A 73 -0.39 -8.49 -4.24
C VAL A 73 0.94 -8.09 -4.87
N LEU A 74 0.92 -7.62 -6.13
CA LEU A 74 2.12 -7.14 -6.82
C LEU A 74 2.72 -5.92 -6.12
N ALA A 75 1.90 -4.93 -5.76
CA ALA A 75 2.38 -3.77 -5.03
C ALA A 75 3.01 -4.16 -3.69
N LEU A 76 2.41 -5.10 -2.97
CA LEU A 76 2.96 -5.61 -1.71
C LEU A 76 4.27 -6.36 -1.93
N GLU A 77 4.35 -7.24 -2.92
CA GLU A 77 5.57 -8.00 -3.22
C GLU A 77 6.75 -7.06 -3.47
N GLU A 78 6.56 -6.04 -4.30
CA GLU A 78 7.62 -5.08 -4.61
C GLU A 78 8.02 -4.23 -3.39
N LEU A 79 7.06 -3.81 -2.59
CA LEU A 79 7.36 -3.01 -1.39
C LEU A 79 8.12 -3.84 -0.34
N PHE A 80 7.70 -5.09 -0.12
CA PHE A 80 8.32 -6.01 0.83
C PHE A 80 9.67 -6.54 0.33
N TRP A 81 9.92 -6.54 -0.98
CA TRP A 81 11.25 -6.74 -1.53
C TRP A 81 12.22 -5.65 -1.05
N GLY A 82 11.75 -4.42 -0.88
CA GLY A 82 12.53 -3.33 -0.29
C GLY A 82 12.88 -3.60 1.17
N ASP A 83 11.87 -3.69 2.03
CA ASP A 83 11.99 -4.09 3.43
C ASP A 83 10.62 -4.47 4.00
N ALA A 84 10.57 -5.54 4.79
CA ALA A 84 9.31 -6.04 5.34
C ALA A 84 8.76 -5.15 6.47
N GLY A 85 9.62 -4.54 7.29
CA GLY A 85 9.20 -3.68 8.40
C GLY A 85 8.64 -2.35 7.90
N ILE A 86 9.36 -1.68 7.01
CA ILE A 86 8.93 -0.45 6.34
C ILE A 86 7.72 -0.74 5.44
N GLY A 87 7.73 -1.84 4.70
CA GLY A 87 6.59 -2.25 3.88
C GLY A 87 5.32 -2.44 4.70
N LEU A 88 5.42 -3.09 5.86
CA LEU A 88 4.32 -3.20 6.81
C LEU A 88 3.93 -1.84 7.43
N SER A 89 4.88 -0.93 7.64
CA SER A 89 4.58 0.41 8.17
C SER A 89 3.74 1.25 7.21
N ILE A 90 3.95 1.09 5.90
CA ILE A 90 3.15 1.73 4.86
C ILE A 90 1.79 1.02 4.70
N PHE A 91 1.79 -0.31 4.61
CA PHE A 91 0.56 -1.07 4.32
C PHE A 91 -0.31 -1.37 5.55
N GLY A 92 0.21 -1.25 6.76
CA GLY A 92 -0.37 -1.83 7.97
C GLY A 92 -1.80 -1.38 8.26
N SER A 93 -2.15 -0.13 7.96
CA SER A 93 -3.52 0.37 8.11
C SER A 93 -4.53 -0.31 7.17
N GLY A 94 -4.05 -0.89 6.05
CA GLY A 94 -4.82 -1.76 5.16
C GLY A 94 -5.41 -2.97 5.87
N LEU A 95 -4.76 -3.50 6.91
CA LEU A 95 -5.29 -4.62 7.70
C LEU A 95 -6.52 -4.20 8.52
N ALA A 96 -6.48 -3.01 9.11
CA ALA A 96 -7.62 -2.44 9.82
C ALA A 96 -8.77 -2.12 8.84
N ALA A 97 -8.46 -1.49 7.70
CA ALA A 97 -9.41 -1.20 6.63
C ALA A 97 -10.11 -2.48 6.11
N ALA A 98 -9.36 -3.57 5.92
CA ALA A 98 -9.92 -4.86 5.51
C ALA A 98 -10.85 -5.44 6.57
N GLY A 99 -10.49 -5.35 7.86
CA GLY A 99 -11.34 -5.80 8.97
C GLY A 99 -12.66 -5.02 9.04
N ILE A 100 -12.61 -3.69 8.89
CA ILE A 100 -13.80 -2.82 8.84
C ILE A 100 -14.65 -3.15 7.61
N SER A 101 -14.04 -3.33 6.44
CA SER A 101 -14.76 -3.62 5.20
C SER A 101 -15.43 -5.00 5.21
N GLY A 102 -14.84 -5.98 5.91
CA GLY A 102 -15.38 -7.32 6.01
C GLY A 102 -16.55 -7.46 6.98
N GLN A 103 -16.57 -6.68 8.07
CA GLN A 103 -17.51 -6.85 9.18
C GLN A 103 -18.41 -5.64 9.46
N GLY A 104 -18.05 -4.46 8.97
CA GLY A 104 -18.76 -3.21 9.22
C GLY A 104 -20.02 -3.06 8.37
N THR A 105 -20.93 -2.19 8.81
CA THR A 105 -22.02 -1.73 7.96
C THR A 105 -21.47 -0.80 6.86
N PRO A 106 -22.19 -0.61 5.73
CA PRO A 106 -21.77 0.33 4.70
C PRO A 106 -21.44 1.72 5.23
N GLU A 107 -22.19 2.21 6.22
CA GLU A 107 -21.95 3.49 6.88
C GLU A 107 -20.61 3.49 7.64
N GLN A 108 -20.31 2.43 8.39
CA GLN A 108 -19.04 2.28 9.10
C GLN A 108 -17.86 2.17 8.13
N THR A 109 -18.02 1.42 7.04
CA THR A 109 -16.97 1.29 6.02
C THR A 109 -16.66 2.64 5.40
N MET A 110 -17.68 3.39 4.98
CA MET A 110 -17.51 4.71 4.35
C MET A 110 -16.96 5.76 5.31
N GLU A 111 -17.25 5.66 6.61
CA GLU A 111 -16.74 6.57 7.62
C GLU A 111 -15.27 6.27 7.98
N TRP A 112 -14.95 5.01 8.30
CA TRP A 112 -13.67 4.67 8.95
C TRP A 112 -12.56 4.27 7.98
N VAL A 113 -12.87 3.62 6.85
CA VAL A 113 -11.82 3.13 5.93
C VAL A 113 -11.01 4.28 5.30
N PRO A 114 -11.59 5.39 4.82
CA PRO A 114 -10.79 6.48 4.27
C PRO A 114 -9.84 7.10 5.30
N GLN A 115 -10.23 7.13 6.58
CA GLN A 115 -9.40 7.70 7.66
C GLN A 115 -8.13 6.88 7.89
N CYS A 116 -8.16 5.57 7.67
CA CYS A 116 -7.00 4.67 7.74
C CYS A 116 -5.89 5.00 6.74
N PHE A 117 -6.15 5.87 5.75
CA PHE A 117 -5.17 6.30 4.75
C PHE A 117 -5.07 7.82 4.65
N SER A 118 -5.57 8.54 5.66
CA SER A 118 -5.56 10.00 5.63
C SER A 118 -4.13 10.54 5.73
N TYR A 119 -3.83 11.52 4.87
CA TYR A 119 -2.63 12.32 4.93
C TYR A 119 -3.00 13.79 4.71
N GLU A 120 -3.19 14.52 5.82
CA GLU A 120 -3.63 15.92 5.79
C GLU A 120 -2.62 16.80 6.52
N ASN A 121 -2.23 17.92 5.89
CA ASN A 121 -1.30 18.89 6.47
C ASN A 121 0.02 18.28 6.99
N GLY A 122 0.52 17.22 6.33
CA GLY A 122 1.74 16.54 6.75
C GLY A 122 1.55 15.57 7.92
N LYS A 123 0.32 15.19 8.27
CA LYS A 123 0.02 14.22 9.32
C LYS A 123 -0.63 12.98 8.75
N LEU A 124 -0.08 11.82 9.10
CA LEU A 124 -0.65 10.51 8.81
C LEU A 124 -1.83 10.25 9.77
N GLY A 125 -2.87 9.59 9.28
CA GLY A 125 -3.99 9.07 10.08
C GLY A 125 -3.65 7.82 10.90
N LEU A 126 -2.38 7.63 11.24
CA LEU A 126 -1.82 6.49 11.97
C LEU A 126 -1.64 6.82 13.45
#